data_AF-A4Y268-F1
#
_entry.id   AF-A4Y268-F1
#
_cell.length_a   1.000
_cell.length_b   1.000
_cell.length_c   1.000
_cell.angle_alpha   90.00
_cell.angle_beta   90.00
_cell.angle_gamma   90.00
#
_symmetry.space_group_name_H-M   'P 1'
#
loop_
_entity.id
_entity.type
_entity.pdbx_description
1 polymer ?
#
loop_
_entity_poly.entity_id
_entity_poly.type
_entity_poly.pdbx_seq_one_letter_code
_entity_poly.pdbx_strand_id
1 'polypeptide(L)'
;MKHVITLSLLLGTSIMATPVHAGWLDNLAGTQAKTEQTVATVNATQSNELVGNVMSQLGLNQTQAEGGLGSLLGLAQSSLGSSDYSTLAASIPNAESLLAAAPKLDANSGVSGLLSKAGNLGSSLQGGAMVLDAFEKLGISQELAMPMINIAKSYLETNGTEGTSDLLMKGLNSLL
;
A
#
# COMPACT_ATOMS: atom_id res chain seq x y z
N MET A 1 -63.97 -17.90 -14.36
CA MET A 1 -62.97 -17.91 -13.27
C MET A 1 -62.31 -16.53 -13.23
N LYS A 2 -62.52 -15.80 -12.11
CA LYS A 2 -61.82 -14.59 -11.62
C LYS A 2 -61.86 -13.31 -12.53
N HIS A 3 -62.84 -12.44 -12.27
CA HIS A 3 -62.78 -10.98 -12.51
C HIS A 3 -61.87 -10.33 -11.43
N VAL A 4 -61.22 -9.16 -11.59
CA VAL A 4 -61.65 -7.75 -11.38
C VAL A 4 -60.33 -6.91 -11.56
N ILE A 5 -60.19 -5.96 -12.50
CA ILE A 5 -60.41 -4.48 -12.44
C ILE A 5 -59.59 -3.80 -11.30
N THR A 6 -58.71 -2.80 -11.48
CA THR A 6 -58.89 -1.32 -11.69
C THR A 6 -57.44 -0.70 -11.66
N LEU A 7 -56.96 0.20 -12.51
CA LEU A 7 -57.32 1.59 -12.88
C LEU A 7 -56.50 2.67 -12.10
N SER A 8 -55.95 3.64 -12.85
CA SER A 8 -55.55 5.02 -12.47
C SER A 8 -54.17 5.26 -11.79
N LEU A 9 -53.39 6.34 -12.00
CA LEU A 9 -53.47 7.59 -12.78
C LEU A 9 -52.18 8.44 -12.52
N LEU A 10 -51.92 9.46 -13.37
CA LEU A 10 -50.98 10.62 -13.27
C LEU A 10 -49.50 10.34 -13.67
N LEU A 11 -48.93 10.81 -14.79
CA LEU A 11 -48.84 12.13 -15.46
C LEU A 11 -47.94 13.16 -14.75
N GLY A 12 -46.77 13.46 -15.33
CA GLY A 12 -45.90 14.58 -14.94
C GLY A 12 -44.54 14.63 -15.67
N THR A 13 -44.45 15.43 -16.73
CA THR A 13 -43.24 15.74 -17.54
C THR A 13 -42.64 17.11 -17.19
N SER A 14 -41.33 17.27 -17.49
CA SER A 14 -40.49 18.51 -17.55
C SER A 14 -39.79 18.90 -16.22
N ILE A 15 -38.55 19.42 -16.15
CA ILE A 15 -37.76 20.30 -17.04
C ILE A 15 -36.24 20.12 -16.78
N MET A 16 -35.41 20.43 -17.78
CA MET A 16 -33.94 20.54 -17.71
C MET A 16 -33.46 21.73 -16.86
N ALA A 17 -32.34 21.58 -16.14
CA ALA A 17 -31.52 22.71 -15.69
C ALA A 17 -30.04 22.31 -15.52
N THR A 18 -29.19 22.76 -16.44
CA THR A 18 -27.72 22.80 -16.30
C THR A 18 -27.30 24.12 -15.67
N PRO A 19 -26.39 24.17 -14.69
CA PRO A 19 -25.67 25.41 -14.39
C PRO A 19 -24.45 25.55 -15.31
N VAL A 20 -24.56 26.40 -16.32
CA VAL A 20 -23.41 27.08 -16.96
C VAL A 20 -23.21 28.38 -16.19
N HIS A 21 -22.10 28.51 -15.47
CA HIS A 21 -21.61 29.81 -15.00
C HIS A 21 -20.10 29.88 -15.22
N ALA A 22 -19.71 30.62 -16.25
CA ALA A 22 -18.35 31.04 -16.51
C ALA A 22 -18.02 32.24 -15.60
N GLY A 23 -17.41 31.98 -14.45
CA GLY A 23 -16.92 32.99 -13.50
C GLY A 23 -15.53 33.53 -13.87
N TRP A 24 -15.36 34.06 -15.09
CA TRP A 24 -14.05 34.51 -15.60
C TRP A 24 -13.62 35.92 -15.16
N LEU A 25 -14.36 36.58 -14.25
CA LEU A 25 -14.06 37.96 -13.83
C LEU A 25 -14.10 38.20 -12.31
N ASP A 26 -14.31 37.17 -11.48
CA ASP A 26 -14.61 37.39 -10.05
C ASP A 26 -13.40 37.32 -9.09
N ASN A 27 -12.16 37.12 -9.57
CA ASN A 27 -11.00 36.97 -8.67
C ASN A 27 -9.76 37.78 -9.09
N LEU A 28 -9.90 39.11 -9.18
CA LEU A 28 -8.77 40.06 -9.28
C LEU A 28 -8.43 40.75 -7.93
N ALA A 29 -9.12 40.43 -6.83
CA ALA A 29 -8.83 41.01 -5.52
C ALA A 29 -8.64 39.90 -4.47
N GLY A 30 -7.39 39.43 -4.38
CA GLY A 30 -6.79 38.68 -3.27
C GLY A 30 -7.68 37.75 -2.45
N THR A 31 -7.57 36.45 -2.67
CA THR A 31 -7.48 35.44 -1.59
C THR A 31 -7.09 34.08 -2.19
N GLN A 32 -6.37 33.30 -1.41
CA GLN A 32 -5.61 32.13 -1.86
C GLN A 32 -6.51 30.96 -2.29
N ALA A 33 -6.35 30.50 -3.54
CA ALA A 33 -6.90 29.24 -4.01
C ALA A 33 -5.89 28.12 -3.75
N LYS A 34 -6.09 27.40 -2.65
CA LYS A 34 -5.53 26.07 -2.39
C LYS A 34 -6.14 25.13 -3.43
N THR A 35 -5.29 24.61 -4.31
CA THR A 35 -5.58 23.51 -5.22
C THR A 35 -6.24 22.36 -4.47
N GLU A 36 -7.48 22.05 -4.83
CA GLU A 36 -8.24 20.91 -4.34
C GLU A 36 -7.67 19.63 -4.97
N GLN A 37 -6.80 18.98 -4.21
CA GLN A 37 -6.37 17.60 -4.40
C GLN A 37 -7.60 16.70 -4.36
N THR A 38 -7.84 16.01 -5.46
CA THR A 38 -8.81 14.92 -5.61
C THR A 38 -8.69 13.96 -4.43
N VAL A 39 -9.62 14.09 -3.50
CA VAL A 39 -9.82 13.16 -2.39
C VAL A 39 -10.26 11.85 -3.01
N ALA A 40 -9.34 10.92 -3.15
CA ALA A 40 -9.66 9.53 -3.47
C ALA A 40 -10.66 9.03 -2.42
N THR A 41 -11.79 8.57 -2.93
CA THR A 41 -12.84 7.87 -2.22
C THR A 41 -12.24 6.86 -1.25
N VAL A 42 -12.33 7.16 0.04
CA VAL A 42 -12.11 6.24 1.15
C VAL A 42 -13.19 5.14 1.09
N ASN A 43 -12.94 4.13 0.26
CA ASN A 43 -13.44 2.79 0.53
C ASN A 43 -12.61 2.24 1.70
N ALA A 44 -12.84 2.78 2.89
CA ALA A 44 -12.27 2.31 4.15
C ALA A 44 -12.93 0.98 4.55
N THR A 45 -12.71 -0.05 3.74
CA THR A 45 -12.89 -1.43 4.18
C THR A 45 -11.60 -1.81 4.91
N GLN A 46 -11.52 -1.44 6.18
CA GLN A 46 -10.47 -1.86 7.11
C GLN A 46 -9.04 -1.66 6.56
N SER A 47 -8.74 -0.43 6.12
CA SER A 47 -7.38 -0.03 5.77
C SER A 47 -6.48 -0.27 6.98
N ASN A 48 -5.51 -1.17 6.84
CA ASN A 48 -4.48 -1.38 7.84
C ASN A 48 -3.82 -0.02 8.15
N GLU A 49 -3.86 0.42 9.42
CA GLU A 49 -3.24 1.66 9.91
C GLU A 49 -1.79 1.82 9.41
N LEU A 50 -1.04 0.71 9.34
CA LEU A 50 0.30 0.69 8.78
C LEU A 50 0.34 1.15 7.32
N VAL A 51 -0.56 0.64 6.47
CA VAL A 51 -0.66 1.02 5.05
C VAL A 51 -1.03 2.49 4.92
N GLY A 52 -2.00 2.95 5.72
CA GLY A 52 -2.42 4.36 5.73
C GLY A 52 -1.29 5.31 6.11
N ASN A 53 -0.47 4.93 7.10
CA ASN A 53 0.71 5.68 7.51
C ASN A 53 1.77 5.75 6.42
N VAL A 54 2.06 4.63 5.74
CA VAL A 54 3.00 4.59 4.61
C VAL A 54 2.54 5.49 3.47
N MET A 55 1.27 5.38 3.07
CA MET A 55 0.71 6.23 2.01
C MET A 55 0.82 7.71 2.34
N SER A 56 0.42 8.09 3.56
CA SER A 56 0.37 9.49 3.98
C SER A 56 1.76 10.11 4.15
N GLN A 57 2.71 9.36 4.69
CA GLN A 57 4.06 9.88 4.99
C GLN A 57 4.99 9.83 3.78
N LEU A 58 4.84 8.84 2.89
CA LEU A 58 5.75 8.65 1.75
C LEU A 58 5.13 9.12 0.42
N GLY A 59 3.88 9.59 0.41
CA GLY A 59 3.19 10.04 -0.80
C GLY A 59 2.90 8.91 -1.79
N LEU A 60 2.75 7.68 -1.29
CA LEU A 60 2.53 6.48 -2.10
C LEU A 60 1.03 6.19 -2.25
N ASN A 61 0.67 5.57 -3.36
CA ASN A 61 -0.68 5.03 -3.53
C ASN A 61 -0.84 3.69 -2.78
N GLN A 62 -2.08 3.20 -2.70
CA GLN A 62 -2.41 1.97 -1.96
C GLN A 62 -1.63 0.75 -2.47
N THR A 63 -1.60 0.53 -3.80
CA THR A 63 -0.87 -0.60 -4.41
C THR A 63 0.62 -0.56 -4.07
N GLN A 64 1.22 0.63 -4.08
CA GLN A 64 2.62 0.82 -3.73
C GLN A 64 2.88 0.55 -2.24
N ALA A 65 2.04 1.07 -1.36
CA ALA A 65 2.19 0.85 0.08
C ALA A 65 1.98 -0.63 0.45
N GLU A 66 0.93 -1.26 -0.05
CA GLU A 66 0.64 -2.67 0.20
C GLU A 66 1.71 -3.59 -0.39
N GLY A 67 2.10 -3.37 -1.64
CA GLY A 67 3.13 -4.18 -2.30
C GLY A 67 4.54 -3.95 -1.72
N GLY A 68 4.87 -2.72 -1.33
CA GLY A 68 6.14 -2.38 -0.68
C GLY A 68 6.26 -3.04 0.70
N LEU A 69 5.23 -2.91 1.54
CA LEU A 69 5.15 -3.60 2.83
C LEU A 69 5.16 -5.12 2.65
N GLY A 70 4.41 -5.65 1.68
CA GLY A 70 4.41 -7.06 1.32
C GLY A 70 5.79 -7.58 0.96
N SER A 71 6.58 -6.79 0.24
CA SER A 71 7.96 -7.16 -0.15
C SER A 71 8.89 -7.24 1.05
N LEU A 72 8.77 -6.28 1.99
CA LEU A 72 9.49 -6.31 3.26
C LEU A 72 9.07 -7.52 4.11
N LEU A 73 7.77 -7.83 4.18
CA LEU A 73 7.26 -8.99 4.90
C LEU A 73 7.72 -10.31 4.26
N GLY A 74 7.77 -10.40 2.94
CA GLY A 74 8.29 -11.56 2.23
C GLY A 74 9.78 -11.79 2.51
N LEU A 75 10.57 -10.71 2.57
CA LEU A 75 11.97 -10.81 2.99
C LEU A 75 12.08 -11.27 4.45
N ALA A 76 11.31 -10.65 5.36
CA ALA A 76 11.29 -11.05 6.77
C ALA A 76 10.87 -12.51 6.95
N GLN A 77 9.88 -12.99 6.20
CA GLN A 77 9.45 -14.39 6.18
C GLN A 77 10.59 -15.33 5.77
N SER A 78 11.31 -14.98 4.71
CA SER A 78 12.44 -15.76 4.23
C SER A 78 13.62 -15.78 5.21
N SER A 79 13.77 -14.74 6.04
CA SER A 79 14.89 -14.58 6.98
C SER A 79 14.62 -15.13 8.39
N LEU A 80 13.40 -14.98 8.92
CA LEU A 80 13.08 -15.23 10.33
C LEU A 80 12.69 -16.68 10.64
N GLY A 81 12.30 -17.46 9.64
CA GLY A 81 11.70 -18.77 9.86
C GLY A 81 10.26 -18.69 10.38
N SER A 82 9.53 -19.80 10.34
CA SER A 82 8.07 -19.81 10.49
C SER A 82 7.54 -19.31 11.84
N SER A 83 8.25 -19.58 12.94
CA SER A 83 7.81 -19.18 14.29
C SER A 83 7.91 -17.67 14.49
N ASP A 84 9.11 -17.11 14.28
CA ASP A 84 9.36 -15.67 14.44
C ASP A 84 8.51 -14.85 13.45
N TYR A 85 8.39 -15.31 12.20
CA TYR A 85 7.54 -14.65 11.22
C TYR A 85 6.05 -14.69 11.61
N SER A 86 5.55 -15.80 12.16
CA SER A 86 4.15 -15.88 12.60
C SER A 86 3.85 -14.88 13.70
N THR A 87 4.77 -14.67 14.65
CA THR A 87 4.64 -13.65 15.70
C THR A 87 4.62 -12.25 15.12
N LEU A 88 5.50 -11.97 14.15
CA LEU A 88 5.54 -10.70 13.43
C LEU A 88 4.23 -10.45 12.67
N ALA A 89 3.79 -11.41 11.86
CA ALA A 89 2.59 -11.31 11.03
C ALA A 89 1.32 -11.13 11.87
N ALA A 90 1.23 -11.79 13.03
CA ALA A 90 0.09 -11.64 13.94
C ALA A 90 -0.07 -10.21 14.49
N SER A 91 1.00 -9.42 14.52
CA SER A 91 0.97 -8.00 14.93
C SER A 91 0.60 -7.05 13.80
N ILE A 92 0.36 -7.55 12.58
CA ILE A 92 0.06 -6.75 11.40
C ILE A 92 -1.31 -7.19 10.86
N PRO A 93 -2.35 -6.34 10.94
CA PRO A 93 -3.65 -6.65 10.38
C PRO A 93 -3.56 -6.96 8.88
N ASN A 94 -4.15 -8.07 8.45
CA ASN A 94 -4.14 -8.50 7.04
C ASN A 94 -2.72 -8.71 6.47
N ALA A 95 -1.76 -9.18 7.28
CA ALA A 95 -0.39 -9.47 6.84
C ALA A 95 -0.33 -10.39 5.62
N GLU A 96 -1.20 -11.39 5.53
CA GLU A 96 -1.30 -12.30 4.38
C GLU A 96 -1.69 -11.58 3.10
N SER A 97 -2.58 -10.58 3.19
CA SER A 97 -2.98 -9.77 2.05
C SER A 97 -1.85 -8.86 1.59
N LEU A 98 -1.08 -8.29 2.53
CA LEU A 98 0.11 -7.50 2.20
C LEU A 98 1.15 -8.36 1.49
N LEU A 99 1.46 -9.54 2.05
CA LEU A 99 2.39 -10.49 1.46
C LEU A 99 1.95 -10.90 0.04
N ALA A 100 0.65 -11.10 -0.18
CA ALA A 100 0.09 -11.42 -1.50
C ALA A 100 0.10 -10.23 -2.48
N ALA A 101 0.08 -8.99 -1.97
CA ALA A 101 0.18 -7.77 -2.77
C ALA A 101 1.63 -7.48 -3.22
N ALA A 102 2.63 -8.13 -2.61
CA ALA A 102 4.00 -8.03 -3.05
C ALA A 102 4.11 -8.47 -4.53
N PRO A 103 4.88 -7.74 -5.35
CA PRO A 103 5.23 -8.18 -6.69
C PRO A 103 5.79 -9.60 -6.62
N LYS A 104 5.31 -10.48 -7.49
CA LYS A 104 5.89 -11.82 -7.60
C LYS A 104 7.35 -11.66 -7.99
N LEU A 105 8.20 -11.90 -7.01
CA LEU A 105 9.62 -12.09 -7.23
C LEU A 105 9.76 -13.47 -7.85
N ASP A 106 9.94 -13.50 -9.16
CA ASP A 106 10.42 -14.69 -9.80
C ASP A 106 11.77 -15.03 -9.17
N ALA A 107 11.81 -16.11 -8.39
CA ALA A 107 13.04 -16.65 -7.82
C ALA A 107 14.11 -16.94 -8.90
N ASN A 108 13.70 -16.93 -10.18
CA ASN A 108 14.54 -17.21 -11.33
C ASN A 108 14.97 -15.97 -12.15
N SER A 109 14.28 -14.82 -12.08
CA SER A 109 14.42 -13.78 -13.11
C SER A 109 15.45 -12.67 -12.81
N GLY A 110 15.73 -12.37 -11.54
CA GLY A 110 16.70 -11.31 -11.17
C GLY A 110 17.86 -11.80 -10.31
N VAL A 111 17.54 -12.72 -9.41
CA VAL A 111 18.48 -13.26 -8.42
C VAL A 111 19.49 -14.22 -9.03
N SER A 112 19.09 -15.08 -9.97
CA SER A 112 20.05 -15.98 -10.65
C SER A 112 21.08 -15.19 -11.48
N GLY A 113 20.67 -14.12 -12.17
CA GLY A 113 21.55 -13.29 -12.99
C GLY A 113 22.54 -12.44 -12.18
N LEU A 114 22.08 -11.90 -11.04
CA LEU A 114 22.93 -11.13 -10.14
C LEU A 114 23.83 -12.04 -9.28
N LEU A 115 23.32 -13.18 -8.80
CA LEU A 115 24.08 -14.19 -8.06
C LEU A 115 25.17 -14.84 -8.93
N SER A 116 24.87 -15.10 -10.20
CA SER A 116 25.85 -15.57 -11.19
C SER A 116 26.98 -14.55 -11.44
N LYS A 117 26.72 -13.25 -11.23
CA LYS A 117 27.73 -12.18 -11.33
C LYS A 117 28.43 -11.88 -10.00
N ALA A 118 27.77 -12.11 -8.87
CA ALA A 118 28.27 -11.81 -7.52
C ALA A 118 29.10 -12.94 -6.90
N GLY A 119 29.04 -14.16 -7.43
CA GLY A 119 29.76 -15.29 -6.85
C GLY A 119 29.32 -15.59 -5.40
N ASN A 120 30.25 -15.98 -4.53
CA ASN A 120 30.01 -16.41 -3.14
C ASN A 120 29.63 -15.28 -2.15
N LEU A 121 29.13 -14.13 -2.64
CA LEU A 121 28.86 -12.95 -1.81
C LEU A 121 27.54 -12.98 -1.01
N GLY A 122 26.88 -14.14 -0.97
CA GLY A 122 26.04 -14.52 0.18
C GLY A 122 24.60 -14.00 0.20
N SER A 123 23.76 -14.75 0.90
CA SER A 123 22.32 -14.60 1.06
C SER A 123 21.86 -13.22 1.57
N SER A 124 22.76 -12.48 2.23
CA SER A 124 22.49 -11.13 2.74
C SER A 124 22.38 -10.10 1.61
N LEU A 125 23.14 -10.21 0.52
CA LEU A 125 22.98 -9.28 -0.61
C LEU A 125 21.72 -9.58 -1.44
N GLN A 126 21.30 -10.85 -1.42
CA GLN A 126 20.13 -11.34 -2.14
C GLN A 126 18.83 -10.78 -1.58
N GLY A 127 18.69 -10.73 -0.25
CA GLY A 127 17.49 -10.23 0.41
C GLY A 127 17.18 -8.78 0.10
N GLY A 128 18.17 -7.88 0.26
CA GLY A 128 18.01 -6.47 -0.06
C GLY A 128 17.71 -6.23 -1.54
N ALA A 129 18.41 -6.92 -2.45
CA ALA A 129 18.19 -6.80 -3.89
C ALA A 129 16.75 -7.19 -4.30
N MET A 130 16.15 -8.19 -3.65
CA MET A 130 14.76 -8.60 -3.92
C MET A 130 13.76 -7.51 -3.54
N VAL A 131 13.94 -6.85 -2.39
CA VAL A 131 13.06 -5.75 -1.99
C VAL A 131 13.21 -4.56 -2.93
N LEU A 132 14.45 -4.21 -3.31
CA LEU A 132 14.70 -3.11 -4.23
C LEU A 132 14.11 -3.37 -5.63
N ASP A 133 14.21 -4.60 -6.15
CA ASP A 133 13.56 -5.02 -7.41
C ASP A 133 12.03 -4.92 -7.32
N ALA A 134 11.43 -5.30 -6.20
CA ALA A 134 9.99 -5.14 -5.99
C ALA A 134 9.58 -3.67 -5.94
N PHE A 135 10.38 -2.81 -5.29
CA PHE A 135 10.15 -1.38 -5.27
C PHE A 135 10.21 -0.78 -6.68
N GLU A 136 11.21 -1.15 -7.48
CA GLU A 136 11.30 -0.74 -8.89
C GLU A 136 10.07 -1.17 -9.70
N LYS A 137 9.61 -2.42 -9.55
CA LYS A 137 8.39 -2.93 -10.21
C LYS A 137 7.12 -2.19 -9.83
N LEU A 138 7.06 -1.67 -8.59
CA LEU A 138 5.96 -0.85 -8.09
C LEU A 138 6.11 0.64 -8.44
N GLY A 139 7.24 1.04 -9.06
CA GLY A 139 7.57 2.45 -9.30
C GLY A 139 7.82 3.24 -8.02
N ILE A 140 8.31 2.58 -6.96
CA ILE A 140 8.69 3.19 -5.69
C ILE A 140 10.19 3.49 -5.74
N SER A 141 10.57 4.72 -5.38
CA SER A 141 11.98 5.09 -5.25
C SER A 141 12.67 4.26 -4.17
N GLN A 142 13.85 3.72 -4.46
CA GLN A 142 14.63 2.91 -3.51
C GLN A 142 15.00 3.64 -2.22
N GLU A 143 15.13 4.98 -2.28
CA GLU A 143 15.36 5.83 -1.12
C GLU A 143 14.22 5.78 -0.08
N LEU A 144 13.02 5.36 -0.49
CA LEU A 144 11.86 5.21 0.39
C LEU A 144 11.84 3.89 1.14
N ALA A 145 12.76 2.95 0.85
CA ALA A 145 12.85 1.67 1.56
C ALA A 145 13.09 1.90 3.06
N MET A 146 14.12 2.68 3.42
CA MET A 146 14.44 2.97 4.82
C MET A 146 13.32 3.72 5.57
N PRO A 147 12.73 4.81 5.01
CA PRO A 147 11.54 5.43 5.58
C PRO A 147 10.37 4.46 5.77
N MET A 148 10.10 3.57 4.81
CA MET A 148 9.03 2.59 4.94
C MET A 148 9.29 1.58 6.07
N ILE A 149 10.54 1.10 6.20
CA ILE A 149 10.96 0.23 7.31
C ILE A 149 10.77 0.93 8.65
N ASN A 150 11.15 2.21 8.75
CA ASN A 150 10.99 2.99 9.97
C ASN A 150 9.52 3.17 10.36
N ILE A 151 8.63 3.38 9.38
CA ILE A 151 7.18 3.45 9.62
C ILE A 151 6.66 2.10 10.12
N ALA A 152 7.05 1.00 9.49
CA ALA A 152 6.66 -0.35 9.91
C ALA A 152 7.19 -0.69 11.31
N LYS A 153 8.43 -0.32 11.62
CA LYS A 153 9.01 -0.45 12.96
C LYS A 153 8.22 0.34 13.99
N SER A 154 7.96 1.63 13.73
CA SER A 154 7.20 2.50 14.65
C SER A 154 5.77 2.00 14.88
N TYR A 155 5.13 1.45 13.83
CA TYR A 155 3.84 0.80 13.95
C TYR A 155 3.90 -0.39 14.90
N LEU A 156 4.88 -1.29 14.75
CA LEU A 156 5.04 -2.46 15.62
C LEU A 156 5.40 -2.08 17.06
N GLU A 157 6.17 -1.01 17.26
CA GLU A 157 6.46 -0.49 18.60
C GLU A 157 5.20 0.05 19.30
N THR A 158 4.22 0.54 18.53
CA THR A 158 2.99 1.14 19.06
C THR A 158 1.84 0.13 19.16
N ASN A 159 1.71 -0.77 18.19
CA ASN A 159 0.55 -1.64 18.00
C ASN A 159 0.89 -3.13 18.06
N GLY A 160 2.17 -3.49 17.93
CA GLY A 160 2.63 -4.88 17.98
C GLY A 160 2.91 -5.36 19.40
N THR A 161 3.14 -6.66 19.54
CA THR A 161 3.61 -7.21 20.81
C THR A 161 5.09 -6.91 21.02
N GLU A 162 5.55 -6.94 22.27
CA GLU A 162 6.96 -6.73 22.63
C GLU A 162 7.88 -7.62 21.78
N GLY A 163 8.97 -7.03 21.28
CA GLY A 163 9.97 -7.70 20.44
C GLY A 163 9.62 -7.88 18.96
N THR A 164 8.40 -7.54 18.52
CA THR A 164 8.03 -7.69 17.09
C THR A 164 8.72 -6.69 16.18
N SER A 165 8.98 -5.48 16.65
CA SER A 165 9.82 -4.49 15.95
C SER A 165 11.25 -5.01 15.76
N ASP A 166 11.82 -5.68 16.77
CA ASP A 166 13.15 -6.30 16.67
C ASP A 166 13.15 -7.49 15.71
N LEU A 167 12.08 -8.29 15.70
CA LEU A 167 11.90 -9.37 14.72
C LEU A 167 11.86 -8.80 13.30
N LEU A 168 11.10 -7.73 13.05
CA LEU A 168 11.10 -7.05 11.75
C LEU A 168 12.53 -6.66 11.34
N MET A 169 13.26 -5.96 12.22
CA MET A 169 14.63 -5.52 11.95
C MET A 169 15.58 -6.69 11.68
N LYS A 170 15.46 -7.77 12.47
CA LYS A 170 16.20 -9.02 12.27
C LYS A 170 15.90 -9.64 10.89
N GLY A 171 14.63 -9.63 10.48
CA GLY A 171 14.20 -10.17 9.19
C GLY A 171 14.70 -9.36 8.00
N LEU A 172 14.91 -8.06 8.20
CA LEU A 172 15.36 -7.11 7.19
C LEU A 172 16.87 -6.81 7.26
N ASN A 173 17.64 -7.52 8.07
CA ASN A 173 19.08 -7.29 8.26
C ASN A 173 19.92 -7.39 6.96
N SER A 174 19.37 -7.98 5.90
CA SER A 174 20.00 -8.01 4.56
C SER A 174 19.89 -6.68 3.80
N LEU A 175 19.03 -5.76 4.26
CA LEU A 175 18.75 -4.47 3.64
C LEU A 175 19.38 -3.30 4.43
N LEU A 176 19.85 -3.55 5.65
CA LEU A 176 20.46 -2.60 6.59
C LEU A 176 21.99 -2.70 6.57
#